data_AF-A0A2H9TG48-F1
#
_entry.id   AF-A0A2H9TG48-F1
#
_cell.length_a   1.000
_cell.length_b   1.000
_cell.length_c   1.000
_cell.angle_alpha   90.00
_cell.angle_beta   90.00
_cell.angle_gamma   90.00
#
_symmetry.space_group_name_H-M   'P 1'
#
loop_
_entity.id
_entity.type
_entity.pdbx_description
1 polymer ?
#
loop_
_entity_poly.entity_id
_entity_poly.type
_entity_poly.pdbx_seq_one_letter_code
_entity_poly.pdbx_strand_id
1 'polypeptide(L)'
;MSLTSFTSYEGRQLFKEALNAGMVENYFSLVGNFTTQTETSYCGLGSLAMVLNAMEVDPGQTWKGVWRWYSDEMLECCAPLDLVKEKGITLEQFVCLAKCHGLEARSQRFDHTTYDQFKADLYKTATEPGHHMVISFDRASLGQTGIGHFSPIGAYHAEKGLCLVLDVARFKYPSYWAPIEMIW
;
A
#
# COMPACT_ATOMS: atom_id res chain seq x y z
N MET A 1 19.09 8.65 8.08
CA MET A 1 18.05 9.23 7.20
C MET A 1 16.72 9.13 7.93
N SER A 2 15.87 10.15 7.84
CA SER A 2 14.59 10.22 8.57
C SER A 2 13.41 10.18 7.62
N LEU A 3 12.30 9.61 8.07
CA LEU A 3 11.02 9.70 7.36
C LEU A 3 10.52 11.15 7.36
N THR A 4 9.97 11.60 6.24
CA THR A 4 9.41 12.96 6.12
C THR A 4 7.89 12.87 6.07
N SER A 5 7.21 13.42 7.08
CA SER A 5 5.73 13.43 7.12
C SER A 5 5.14 14.09 5.87
N PHE A 6 4.16 13.44 5.25
CA PHE A 6 3.48 13.94 4.05
C PHE A 6 2.83 15.31 4.27
N THR A 7 2.34 15.55 5.49
CA THR A 7 1.65 16.79 5.85
C THR A 7 2.62 17.90 6.30
N SER A 8 3.92 17.65 6.36
CA SER A 8 4.92 18.69 6.66
C SER A 8 5.12 19.65 5.46
N TYR A 9 5.79 20.79 5.69
CA TYR A 9 6.17 21.68 4.58
C TYR A 9 7.01 20.93 3.53
N GLU A 10 8.04 20.21 3.99
CA GLU A 10 8.94 19.45 3.13
C GLU A 10 8.20 18.32 2.38
N GLY A 11 7.37 17.54 3.07
CA GLY A 11 6.60 16.45 2.45
C GLY A 11 5.64 16.95 1.36
N ARG A 12 5.06 18.14 1.53
CA ARG A 12 4.24 18.79 0.48
C ARG A 12 5.08 19.28 -0.69
N GLN A 13 6.33 19.72 -0.48
CA GLN A 13 7.22 20.10 -1.58
C GLN A 13 7.64 18.86 -2.38
N LEU A 14 8.04 17.79 -1.70
CA LEU A 14 8.35 16.50 -2.34
C LEU A 14 7.19 15.99 -3.21
N PHE A 15 5.96 16.14 -2.74
CA PHE A 15 4.78 15.76 -3.52
C PHE A 15 4.58 16.64 -4.76
N LYS A 16 4.77 17.96 -4.64
CA LYS A 16 4.70 18.87 -5.80
C LYS A 16 5.78 18.54 -6.83
N GLU A 17 7.00 18.24 -6.38
CA GLU A 17 8.12 17.85 -7.23
C GLU A 17 7.80 16.54 -7.97
N ALA A 18 7.35 15.50 -7.25
CA ALA A 18 6.93 14.23 -7.85
C ALA A 18 5.74 14.40 -8.81
N LEU A 19 4.76 15.24 -8.47
CA LEU A 19 3.61 15.57 -9.32
C LEU A 19 4.05 16.23 -10.63
N ASN A 20 4.93 17.24 -10.55
CA ASN A 20 5.48 17.92 -11.73
C ASN A 20 6.32 16.98 -12.60
N ALA A 21 6.94 15.97 -11.99
CA ALA A 21 7.68 14.91 -12.69
C ALA A 21 6.79 13.80 -13.27
N GLY A 22 5.47 13.83 -13.04
CA GLY A 22 4.54 12.79 -13.51
C GLY A 22 4.65 11.46 -12.75
N MET A 23 5.09 11.49 -11.49
CA MET A 23 5.41 10.29 -10.69
C MET A 23 4.41 10.05 -9.54
N VAL A 24 3.13 10.37 -9.79
CA VAL A 24 2.04 10.27 -8.81
C VAL A 24 0.78 9.68 -9.41
N GLU A 25 0.86 8.97 -10.53
CA GLU A 25 -0.30 8.46 -11.28
C GLU A 25 -1.24 7.64 -10.37
N ASN A 26 -0.69 6.65 -9.66
CA ASN A 26 -1.45 5.82 -8.74
C ASN A 26 -1.94 6.55 -7.48
N TYR A 27 -1.41 7.73 -7.16
CA TYR A 27 -1.84 8.51 -5.99
C TYR A 27 -3.33 8.83 -6.05
N PHE A 28 -3.81 9.25 -7.23
CA PHE A 28 -5.13 9.85 -7.36
C PHE A 28 -6.25 8.84 -7.11
N SER A 29 -6.12 7.62 -7.63
CA SER A 29 -7.08 6.55 -7.33
C SER A 29 -6.92 6.02 -5.90
N LEU A 30 -5.70 5.90 -5.38
CA LEU A 30 -5.48 5.44 -4.00
C LEU A 30 -6.04 6.42 -2.96
N VAL A 31 -5.82 7.73 -3.11
CA VAL A 31 -6.25 8.71 -2.11
C VAL A 31 -7.77 8.83 -2.04
N GLY A 32 -8.47 8.66 -3.17
CA GLY A 32 -9.94 8.57 -3.20
C GLY A 32 -10.50 7.36 -2.43
N ASN A 33 -9.66 6.33 -2.24
CA ASN A 33 -9.99 5.09 -1.57
C ASN A 33 -9.29 4.93 -0.22
N PHE A 34 -8.69 6.00 0.31
CA PHE A 34 -7.83 5.90 1.47
C PHE A 34 -8.60 5.58 2.75
N THR A 35 -8.39 4.36 3.24
CA THR A 35 -9.05 3.82 4.44
C THR A 35 -8.11 3.71 5.63
N THR A 36 -8.69 3.57 6.81
CA THR A 36 -8.00 3.16 8.03
C THR A 36 -8.21 1.66 8.20
N GLN A 37 -7.16 0.90 8.53
CA GLN A 37 -7.33 -0.51 8.89
C GLN A 37 -8.29 -0.65 10.09
N THR A 38 -9.27 -1.55 10.01
CA THR A 38 -10.33 -1.71 11.02
C THR A 38 -9.81 -2.38 12.28
N GLU A 39 -8.88 -3.34 12.13
CA GLU A 39 -8.20 -4.04 13.21
C GLU A 39 -6.69 -3.78 13.16
N THR A 40 -6.00 -3.93 14.30
CA THR A 40 -4.54 -3.69 14.39
C THR A 40 -3.70 -4.63 13.52
N SER A 41 -4.23 -5.81 13.22
CA SER A 41 -3.63 -6.83 12.35
C SER A 41 -4.10 -6.77 10.89
N TYR A 42 -5.06 -5.90 10.56
CA TYR A 42 -5.67 -5.81 9.23
C TYR A 42 -4.93 -4.87 8.26
N CYS A 43 -3.68 -4.49 8.55
CA CYS A 43 -2.92 -3.62 7.64
C CYS A 43 -2.84 -4.18 6.21
N GLY A 44 -2.67 -5.50 6.06
CA GLY A 44 -2.70 -6.17 4.76
C GLY A 44 -4.08 -6.11 4.08
N LEU A 45 -5.15 -6.43 4.81
CA LEU A 45 -6.51 -6.43 4.29
C LEU A 45 -6.98 -5.00 3.94
N GLY A 46 -6.70 -4.02 4.79
CA GLY A 46 -6.98 -2.60 4.55
C GLY A 46 -6.24 -2.05 3.34
N SER A 47 -4.97 -2.45 3.17
CA SER A 47 -4.20 -2.10 1.97
C SER A 47 -4.79 -2.71 0.71
N LEU A 48 -5.20 -3.97 0.75
CA LEU A 48 -5.79 -4.65 -0.39
C LEU A 48 -7.18 -4.11 -0.75
N ALA A 49 -8.04 -3.86 0.24
CA ALA A 49 -9.34 -3.23 0.03
C ALA A 49 -9.18 -1.84 -0.62
N MET A 50 -8.20 -1.05 -0.19
CA MET A 50 -7.88 0.23 -0.82
C MET A 50 -7.50 0.06 -2.30
N VAL A 51 -6.65 -0.91 -2.64
CA VAL A 51 -6.25 -1.19 -4.02
C VAL A 51 -7.41 -1.72 -4.86
N LEU A 52 -8.23 -2.64 -4.34
CA LEU A 52 -9.38 -3.20 -5.05
C LEU A 52 -10.39 -2.11 -5.43
N ASN A 53 -10.69 -1.19 -4.51
CA ASN A 53 -11.57 -0.07 -4.81
C ASN A 53 -10.91 0.96 -5.75
N ALA A 54 -9.60 1.19 -5.63
CA ALA A 54 -8.85 2.06 -6.56
C ALA A 54 -8.81 1.51 -7.99
N MET A 55 -8.91 0.18 -8.14
CA MET A 55 -9.02 -0.54 -9.41
C MET A 55 -10.48 -0.75 -9.86
N GLU A 56 -11.45 -0.18 -9.13
CA GLU A 56 -12.88 -0.27 -9.43
C GLU A 56 -13.40 -1.72 -9.59
N VAL A 57 -12.83 -2.66 -8.84
CA VAL A 57 -13.27 -4.06 -8.85
C VAL A 57 -14.63 -4.18 -8.15
N ASP A 58 -15.63 -4.81 -8.79
CA ASP A 58 -16.91 -5.13 -8.15
C ASP A 58 -16.73 -6.30 -7.17
N PRO A 59 -16.99 -6.13 -5.86
CA PRO A 59 -16.92 -7.22 -4.91
C PRO A 59 -17.96 -8.33 -5.15
N GLY A 60 -18.97 -8.09 -5.98
CA GLY A 60 -20.04 -9.05 -6.28
C GLY A 60 -21.00 -9.30 -5.11
N GLN A 61 -20.79 -8.61 -3.99
CA GLN A 61 -21.61 -8.67 -2.77
C GLN A 61 -21.82 -7.27 -2.19
N THR A 62 -22.91 -7.10 -1.45
CA THR A 62 -23.23 -5.82 -0.79
C THR A 62 -22.34 -5.58 0.42
N TRP A 63 -21.81 -4.38 0.55
CA TRP A 63 -21.12 -3.91 1.74
C TRP A 63 -22.10 -3.35 2.76
N LYS A 64 -22.89 -2.34 2.36
CA LYS A 64 -23.86 -1.64 3.22
C LYS A 64 -25.11 -1.28 2.44
N GLY A 65 -26.25 -1.85 2.82
CA GLY A 65 -27.51 -1.63 2.12
C GLY A 65 -27.41 -2.09 0.66
N VAL A 66 -27.64 -1.18 -0.29
CA VAL A 66 -27.53 -1.45 -1.74
C VAL A 66 -26.11 -1.22 -2.30
N TRP A 67 -25.19 -0.71 -1.49
CA TRP A 67 -23.85 -0.32 -1.94
C TRP A 67 -22.90 -1.51 -1.96
N ARG A 68 -22.10 -1.58 -3.03
CA ARG A 68 -21.01 -2.55 -3.20
C ARG A 68 -19.69 -1.81 -3.10
N TRP A 69 -18.84 -2.26 -2.20
CA TRP A 69 -17.54 -1.66 -1.89
C TRP A 69 -16.70 -2.67 -1.13
N TYR A 70 -15.38 -2.66 -1.27
CA TYR A 70 -14.54 -3.48 -0.40
C TYR A 70 -14.31 -2.81 0.94
N SER A 71 -14.61 -3.52 2.03
CA SER A 71 -13.95 -3.32 3.32
C SER A 71 -12.94 -4.43 3.57
N ASP A 72 -12.03 -4.19 4.52
CA ASP A 72 -11.06 -5.20 4.96
C ASP A 72 -11.72 -6.43 5.60
N GLU A 73 -12.93 -6.28 6.15
CA GLU A 73 -13.75 -7.37 6.71
C GLU A 73 -14.38 -8.31 5.67
N MET A 74 -14.15 -8.09 4.36
CA MET A 74 -14.76 -8.89 3.28
C MET A 74 -13.79 -9.88 2.61
N LEU A 75 -12.53 -9.93 3.06
CA LEU A 75 -11.43 -10.59 2.36
C LEU A 75 -11.06 -11.95 2.98
N GLU A 76 -11.89 -12.99 2.79
CA GLU A 76 -11.79 -14.25 3.55
C GLU A 76 -11.29 -15.49 2.80
N CYS A 77 -11.04 -15.44 1.49
CA CYS A 77 -10.90 -16.66 0.69
C CYS A 77 -9.58 -17.43 0.81
N CYS A 78 -8.54 -16.86 1.44
CA CYS A 78 -7.24 -17.50 1.60
C CYS A 78 -6.85 -17.78 3.06
N ALA A 79 -7.54 -17.15 4.00
CA ALA A 79 -7.36 -17.36 5.44
C ALA A 79 -8.65 -16.92 6.17
N PRO A 80 -9.12 -17.67 7.18
CA PRO A 80 -10.24 -17.24 8.01
C PRO A 80 -9.92 -15.92 8.73
N LEU A 81 -10.87 -14.99 8.78
CA LEU A 81 -10.65 -13.68 9.40
C LEU A 81 -10.27 -13.76 10.87
N ASP A 82 -10.77 -14.74 11.64
CA ASP A 82 -10.38 -14.92 13.04
C ASP A 82 -8.87 -15.14 13.19
N LEU A 83 -8.27 -15.93 12.29
CA LEU A 83 -6.82 -16.17 12.27
C LEU A 83 -6.05 -14.92 11.83
N VAL A 84 -6.58 -14.21 10.83
CA VAL A 84 -6.00 -12.95 10.35
C VAL A 84 -6.04 -11.90 11.45
N LYS A 85 -7.11 -11.85 12.23
CA LYS A 85 -7.26 -10.90 13.35
C LYS A 85 -6.21 -11.14 14.43
N GLU A 86 -5.83 -12.39 14.68
CA GLU A 86 -4.76 -12.71 15.63
C GLU A 86 -3.35 -12.47 15.09
N LYS A 87 -3.08 -12.80 13.82
CA LYS A 87 -1.71 -12.95 13.30
C LYS A 87 -1.35 -12.02 12.14
N GLY A 88 -2.32 -11.31 11.58
CA GLY A 88 -2.19 -10.65 10.29
C GLY A 88 -2.07 -11.66 9.15
N ILE A 89 -1.46 -11.22 8.04
CA ILE A 89 -1.23 -12.06 6.86
C ILE A 89 0.22 -12.01 6.38
N THR A 90 0.66 -13.07 5.70
CA THR A 90 1.93 -13.10 4.97
C THR A 90 1.82 -12.45 3.60
N LEU A 91 2.97 -12.22 2.94
CA LEU A 91 3.01 -11.72 1.56
C LEU A 91 2.34 -12.70 0.58
N GLU A 92 2.52 -14.01 0.79
CA GLU A 92 1.88 -15.04 -0.04
C GLU A 92 0.36 -15.04 0.12
N GLN A 93 -0.13 -14.87 1.36
CA GLN A 93 -1.56 -14.72 1.63
C GLN A 93 -2.12 -13.44 1.01
N PHE A 94 -1.38 -12.33 1.05
CA PHE A 94 -1.76 -11.08 0.38
C PHE A 94 -1.97 -11.30 -1.13
N VAL A 95 -1.02 -11.96 -1.80
CA VAL A 95 -1.13 -12.27 -3.24
C VAL A 95 -2.30 -13.22 -3.52
N CYS A 96 -2.52 -14.22 -2.66
CA CYS A 96 -3.65 -15.14 -2.78
C CYS A 96 -4.99 -14.37 -2.73
N LEU A 97 -5.16 -13.49 -1.73
CA LEU A 97 -6.36 -12.67 -1.57
C LEU A 97 -6.57 -11.77 -2.79
N ALA A 98 -5.52 -11.10 -3.27
CA ALA A 98 -5.61 -10.24 -4.45
C ALA A 98 -6.09 -11.01 -5.70
N LYS A 99 -5.51 -12.18 -5.96
CA LYS A 99 -5.90 -13.04 -7.10
C LYS A 99 -7.34 -13.55 -6.99
N CYS A 100 -7.72 -13.97 -5.79
CA CYS A 100 -9.05 -14.47 -5.51
C CYS A 100 -10.13 -13.40 -5.72
N HIS A 101 -9.81 -12.13 -5.51
CA HIS A 101 -10.68 -11.00 -5.80
C HIS A 101 -10.49 -10.41 -7.20
N GLY A 102 -9.91 -11.17 -8.12
CA GLY A 102 -9.91 -10.83 -9.55
C GLY A 102 -8.77 -9.93 -10.02
N LEU A 103 -7.78 -9.62 -9.17
CA LEU A 103 -6.59 -8.88 -9.60
C LEU A 103 -5.53 -9.81 -10.19
N GLU A 104 -4.79 -9.30 -11.18
CA GLU A 104 -3.47 -9.85 -11.48
C GLU A 104 -2.48 -9.40 -10.41
N ALA A 105 -1.90 -10.34 -9.68
CA ALA A 105 -0.97 -10.03 -8.59
C ALA A 105 0.28 -10.92 -8.62
N ARG A 106 1.44 -10.30 -8.31
CA ARG A 106 2.74 -10.96 -8.18
C ARG A 106 3.44 -10.48 -6.91
N SER A 107 4.05 -11.39 -6.17
CA SER A 107 4.97 -11.03 -5.08
C SER A 107 6.37 -10.83 -5.64
N GLN A 108 7.05 -9.80 -5.15
CA GLN A 108 8.47 -9.55 -5.38
C GLN A 108 9.15 -9.58 -4.02
N ARG A 109 9.75 -10.72 -3.66
CA ARG A 109 10.49 -10.83 -2.40
C ARG A 109 11.90 -10.28 -2.60
N PHE A 110 12.42 -9.54 -1.61
CA PHE A 110 13.75 -8.92 -1.67
C PHE A 110 14.87 -9.92 -2.01
N ASP A 111 14.75 -11.18 -1.60
CA ASP A 111 15.70 -12.26 -1.81
C ASP A 111 15.58 -12.96 -3.18
N HIS A 112 14.52 -12.65 -3.96
CA HIS A 112 14.25 -13.22 -5.29
C HIS A 112 14.13 -12.15 -6.38
N THR A 113 14.45 -10.89 -6.08
CA THR A 113 14.38 -9.77 -7.01
C THR A 113 15.58 -8.84 -6.83
N THR A 114 15.68 -7.77 -7.62
CA THR A 114 16.80 -6.83 -7.55
C THR A 114 16.32 -5.43 -7.16
N TYR A 115 17.21 -4.64 -6.58
CA TYR A 115 16.92 -3.24 -6.27
C TYR A 115 16.55 -2.43 -7.53
N ASP A 116 17.15 -2.75 -8.67
CA ASP A 116 16.79 -2.14 -9.95
C ASP A 116 15.39 -2.54 -10.41
N GLN A 117 14.98 -3.80 -10.21
CA GLN A 117 13.60 -4.23 -10.48
C GLN A 117 12.60 -3.55 -9.55
N PHE A 118 12.94 -3.36 -8.27
CA PHE A 118 12.11 -2.61 -7.33
C PHE A 118 11.90 -1.15 -7.77
N LYS A 119 12.97 -0.46 -8.19
CA LYS A 119 12.86 0.89 -8.78
C LYS A 119 12.02 0.90 -10.06
N ALA A 120 12.18 -0.10 -10.92
CA ALA A 120 11.40 -0.21 -12.15
C ALA A 120 9.90 -0.42 -11.85
N ASP A 121 9.57 -1.25 -10.86
CA ASP A 121 8.19 -1.47 -10.43
C ASP A 121 7.61 -0.19 -9.80
N LEU A 122 8.37 0.52 -8.95
CA LEU A 122 7.96 1.83 -8.41
C LEU A 122 7.64 2.82 -9.52
N TYR A 123 8.57 2.98 -10.47
CA TYR A 123 8.41 3.84 -11.64
C TYR A 123 7.14 3.49 -12.41
N LYS A 124 6.92 2.20 -12.67
CA LYS A 124 5.72 1.71 -13.38
C LYS A 124 4.44 2.13 -12.66
N THR A 125 4.34 1.89 -11.35
CA THR A 125 3.16 2.29 -10.58
C THR A 125 2.96 3.80 -10.48
N ALA A 126 4.04 4.57 -10.54
CA ALA A 126 4.00 6.02 -10.42
C ALA A 126 3.62 6.72 -11.74
N THR A 127 3.70 6.03 -12.88
CA THR A 127 3.58 6.62 -14.23
C THR A 127 2.51 5.94 -15.11
N GLU A 128 2.16 4.68 -14.85
CA GLU A 128 1.17 3.94 -15.64
C GLU A 128 -0.14 3.75 -14.84
N PRO A 129 -1.31 4.04 -15.43
CA PRO A 129 -2.59 3.77 -14.80
C PRO A 129 -2.81 2.25 -14.61
N GLY A 130 -3.66 1.89 -13.66
CA GLY A 130 -4.02 0.49 -13.38
C GLY A 130 -2.93 -0.33 -12.69
N HIS A 131 -1.83 0.29 -12.24
CA HIS A 131 -0.75 -0.38 -11.55
C HIS A 131 -0.57 0.15 -10.13
N HIS A 132 -0.63 -0.74 -9.15
CA HIS A 132 -0.45 -0.42 -7.73
C HIS A 132 0.61 -1.30 -7.10
N MET A 133 1.34 -0.74 -6.14
CA MET A 133 2.31 -1.46 -5.32
C MET A 133 1.90 -1.36 -3.86
N VAL A 134 1.86 -2.52 -3.20
CA VAL A 134 1.74 -2.62 -1.74
C VAL A 134 3.03 -3.23 -1.23
N ILE A 135 3.66 -2.55 -0.28
CA ILE A 135 4.89 -3.03 0.35
C ILE A 135 4.55 -3.78 1.63
N SER A 136 5.29 -4.87 1.90
CA SER A 136 5.32 -5.57 3.18
C SER A 136 6.69 -5.31 3.80
N PHE A 137 6.74 -4.60 4.92
CA PHE A 137 8.01 -4.11 5.48
C PHE A 137 8.01 -4.18 7.01
N ASP A 138 9.20 -4.26 7.60
CA ASP A 138 9.37 -4.18 9.05
C ASP A 138 9.45 -2.72 9.50
N ARG A 139 8.51 -2.28 10.36
CA ARG A 139 8.52 -0.92 10.94
C ARG A 139 9.80 -0.58 11.69
N ALA A 140 10.47 -1.58 12.29
CA ALA A 140 11.71 -1.36 13.03
C ALA A 140 12.83 -0.81 12.12
N SER A 141 12.90 -1.27 10.86
CA SER A 141 13.87 -0.77 9.86
C SER A 141 13.70 0.74 9.57
N LEU A 142 12.49 1.25 9.75
CA LEU A 142 12.13 2.66 9.56
C LEU A 142 12.16 3.49 10.84
N GLY A 143 12.63 2.91 11.96
CA GLY A 143 12.63 3.55 13.28
C GLY A 143 11.23 3.78 13.85
N GLN A 144 10.23 3.04 13.36
CA GLN A 144 8.86 3.08 13.86
C GLN A 144 8.61 1.98 14.89
N THR A 145 7.59 2.18 15.72
CA THR A 145 7.18 1.16 16.70
C THR A 145 6.35 0.06 16.04
N GLY A 146 6.51 -1.17 16.50
CA GLY A 146 5.82 -2.34 15.97
C GLY A 146 6.70 -3.16 15.04
N ILE A 147 6.12 -4.22 14.49
CA ILE A 147 6.76 -5.16 13.57
C ILE A 147 6.12 -5.03 12.17
N GLY A 148 6.23 -6.07 11.35
CA GLY A 148 5.72 -6.16 9.98
C GLY A 148 4.40 -5.39 9.72
N HIS A 149 4.36 -4.68 8.59
CA HIS A 149 3.26 -3.83 8.18
C HIS A 149 3.06 -3.87 6.67
N PHE A 150 1.82 -3.61 6.23
CA PHE A 150 1.48 -3.44 4.83
C PHE A 150 0.92 -2.05 4.59
N SER A 151 1.33 -1.41 3.50
CA SER A 151 0.71 -0.16 3.02
C SER A 151 0.99 0.08 1.54
N PRO A 152 0.08 0.71 0.78
CA PRO A 152 0.33 1.06 -0.61
C PRO A 152 1.33 2.21 -0.75
N ILE A 153 2.09 2.18 -1.85
CA ILE A 153 2.91 3.30 -2.29
C ILE A 153 2.05 4.19 -3.20
N GLY A 154 1.96 5.48 -2.87
CA GLY A 154 1.18 6.45 -3.62
C GLY A 154 1.99 7.36 -4.52
N ALA A 155 3.31 7.39 -4.43
CA ALA A 155 4.16 8.24 -5.28
C ALA A 155 5.62 7.79 -5.25
N TYR A 156 6.35 8.15 -6.30
CA TYR A 156 7.80 7.97 -6.38
C TYR A 156 8.51 9.29 -6.66
N HIS A 157 9.60 9.56 -5.96
CA HIS A 157 10.46 10.71 -6.19
C HIS A 157 11.84 10.22 -6.64
N ALA A 158 11.97 9.96 -7.94
CA ALA A 158 13.16 9.32 -8.51
C ALA A 158 14.47 10.05 -8.20
N GLU A 159 14.50 11.38 -8.33
CA GLU A 159 15.72 12.18 -8.12
C GLU A 159 16.27 12.10 -6.69
N LYS A 160 15.39 11.96 -5.69
CA LYS A 160 15.77 11.90 -4.27
C LYS A 160 15.73 10.49 -3.70
N GLY A 161 15.32 9.50 -4.51
CA GLY A 161 15.16 8.12 -4.05
C GLY A 161 14.16 7.98 -2.90
N LEU A 162 13.00 8.63 -2.99
CA LEU A 162 11.95 8.53 -1.96
C LEU A 162 10.67 7.93 -2.53
N CYS A 163 9.90 7.22 -1.71
CA CYS A 163 8.53 6.82 -2.03
C CYS A 163 7.54 7.31 -0.96
N LEU A 164 6.32 7.66 -1.36
CA LEU A 164 5.25 8.04 -0.44
C LEU A 164 4.50 6.79 0.01
N VAL A 165 4.62 6.44 1.28
CA VAL A 165 3.86 5.35 1.91
C VAL A 165 2.52 5.90 2.41
N LEU A 166 1.41 5.39 1.86
CA LEU A 166 0.06 5.70 2.31
C LEU A 166 -0.32 4.78 3.48
N ASP A 167 0.21 5.11 4.67
CA ASP A 167 0.05 4.26 5.87
C ASP A 167 -1.42 4.06 6.26
N VAL A 168 -1.92 2.83 6.17
CA VAL A 168 -3.30 2.46 6.53
C VAL A 168 -3.52 2.42 8.05
N ALA A 169 -2.46 2.39 8.87
CA ALA A 169 -2.53 2.58 10.32
C ALA A 169 -2.65 4.08 10.67
N ARG A 170 -3.65 4.75 10.09
CA ARG A 170 -3.82 6.21 10.13
C ARG A 170 -4.01 6.78 11.53
N PHE A 171 -4.48 5.94 12.47
CA PHE A 171 -4.58 6.28 13.88
C PHE A 171 -3.22 6.33 14.59
N LYS A 172 -2.17 5.76 14.00
CA LYS A 172 -0.84 5.61 14.59
C LYS A 172 0.18 6.55 13.95
N TYR A 173 0.23 6.61 12.63
CA TYR A 173 1.18 7.44 11.88
C TYR A 173 0.49 8.15 10.72
N PRO A 174 0.89 9.40 10.39
CA PRO A 174 0.53 9.99 9.11
C PRO A 174 1.20 9.22 7.96
N SER A 175 0.76 9.43 6.72
CA SER A 175 1.54 9.03 5.55
C SER A 175 2.88 9.76 5.52
N TYR A 176 3.91 9.14 4.95
CA TYR A 176 5.28 9.66 4.97
C TYR A 176 6.06 9.29 3.72
N TRP A 177 7.03 10.14 3.39
CA TRP A 177 8.09 9.83 2.46
C TRP A 177 9.18 9.03 3.17
N ALA A 178 9.58 7.92 2.56
CA ALA A 178 10.66 7.05 3.03
C ALA A 178 11.75 6.92 1.95
N PRO A 179 13.04 6.89 2.32
CA PRO A 179 14.10 6.48 1.41
C PRO A 179 13.85 5.06 0.92
N ILE A 180 13.89 4.86 -0.40
CA ILE A 180 13.61 3.54 -0.99
C ILE A 180 14.64 2.49 -0.57
N GLU A 181 15.88 2.91 -0.24
CA GLU A 181 16.93 2.04 0.31
C GLU A 181 16.62 1.51 1.71
N MET A 182 15.75 2.19 2.47
CA MET A 182 15.29 1.71 3.78
C MET A 182 14.08 0.78 3.66
N ILE A 183 13.36 0.85 2.54
CA ILE A 183 12.19 0.01 2.25
C ILE A 183 12.61 -1.31 1.59
N TRP A 184 13.67 -1.28 0.79
CA TRP A 184 14.30 -2.42 0.13
C TRP A 184 15.06 -3.33 1.12
#